data_AF-A0A9P6XD65-F1
#
_entry.id   AF-A0A9P6XD65-F1
#
_cell.length_a   1.000
_cell.length_b   1.000
_cell.length_c   1.000
_cell.angle_alpha   90.00
_cell.angle_beta   90.00
_cell.angle_gamma   90.00
#
_symmetry.space_group_name_H-M   'P 1'
#
loop_
_entity.id
_entity.type
_entity.pdbx_description
1 polymer ?
#
loop_
_entity_poly.entity_id
_entity_poly.type
_entity_poly.pdbx_seq_one_letter_code
_entity_poly.pdbx_strand_id
1 'polypeptide(L)'
;MNNTMIPISPPITPKTYHEKYDDEIDPILLDRRLSRHHRMKSIPSRSLPSYTRYSFVMNTFTPLLQPNIIQRLSVKKQKTDTIYDTLDLNQPDHQCIQPEWMPNMDAFERYPHVRAIWKGTPLNIQSMPYYELLHPGEVNIASTLRLSPEQYLKCRRSLILAAEQFDKLNVKFRKSDAQKCVRIDVNKTSALWCVFNALGWFKPKQI
;
A
#
# COMPACT_ATOMS: atom_id res chain seq x y z
N MET A 1 33.07 47.92 -45.59
CA MET A 1 32.08 46.88 -45.96
C MET A 1 32.21 45.72 -44.98
N ASN A 2 31.09 45.34 -44.38
CA ASN A 2 30.78 44.08 -43.70
C ASN A 2 31.39 43.82 -42.31
N ASN A 3 30.76 44.38 -41.28
CA ASN A 3 30.76 43.78 -39.94
C ASN A 3 29.78 42.60 -39.93
N THR A 4 30.30 41.38 -39.97
CA THR A 4 29.51 40.15 -39.80
C THR A 4 29.28 39.93 -38.30
N MET A 5 28.08 40.21 -37.80
CA MET A 5 27.69 39.83 -36.44
C MET A 5 27.44 38.31 -36.40
N ILE A 6 28.21 37.60 -35.56
CA ILE A 6 27.96 36.20 -35.22
C ILE A 6 26.95 36.20 -34.06
N PRO A 7 25.80 35.50 -34.16
CA PRO A 7 24.90 35.38 -33.03
C PRO A 7 25.50 34.43 -31.99
N ILE A 8 25.86 34.98 -30.82
CA ILE A 8 26.30 34.22 -29.66
C ILE A 8 25.08 33.48 -29.11
N SER A 9 25.12 32.15 -29.13
CA SER A 9 24.09 31.32 -28.48
C SER A 9 24.10 31.58 -26.96
N PRO A 10 22.94 31.61 -26.29
CA PRO A 10 22.91 31.85 -24.86
C PRO A 10 23.59 30.70 -24.09
N PRO A 11 24.22 30.96 -22.93
CA PRO A 11 24.88 29.94 -22.14
C PRO A 11 23.86 28.91 -21.64
N ILE A 12 24.16 27.63 -21.84
CA ILE A 12 23.44 26.52 -21.22
C ILE A 12 23.70 26.58 -19.71
N THR A 13 22.70 26.94 -18.93
CA THR A 13 22.75 26.78 -17.48
C THR A 13 22.65 25.29 -17.15
N PRO A 14 23.54 24.72 -16.30
CA PRO A 14 23.33 23.38 -15.80
C PRO A 14 22.05 23.38 -14.96
N LYS A 15 21.12 22.47 -15.27
CA LYS A 15 19.96 22.21 -14.43
C LYS A 15 20.46 21.72 -13.08
N THR A 16 20.45 22.60 -12.07
CA THR A 16 20.54 22.19 -10.67
C THR A 16 19.32 21.33 -10.39
N TYR A 17 19.48 20.01 -10.45
CA TYR A 17 18.54 19.09 -9.84
C TYR A 17 18.64 19.30 -8.33
N HIS A 18 17.87 20.25 -7.82
CA HIS A 18 17.56 20.27 -6.41
C HIS A 18 16.54 19.15 -6.19
N GLU A 19 17.05 17.94 -6.00
CA GLU A 19 16.29 16.87 -5.40
C GLU A 19 15.81 17.41 -4.05
N LYS A 20 14.50 17.56 -3.90
CA LYS A 20 13.91 17.90 -2.60
C LYS A 20 14.16 16.70 -1.71
N TYR A 21 15.21 16.80 -0.90
CA TYR A 21 15.38 15.97 0.27
C TYR A 21 14.14 16.18 1.16
N ASP A 22 13.30 15.14 1.24
CA ASP A 22 12.36 14.95 2.35
C ASP A 22 13.19 14.46 3.55
N ASP A 23 14.06 15.33 4.06
CA ASP A 23 14.66 15.18 5.37
C ASP A 23 13.77 15.91 6.38
N GLU A 24 13.53 15.22 7.50
CA GLU A 24 12.75 15.66 8.67
C GLU A 24 11.23 15.81 8.46
N ILE A 25 10.50 14.74 8.81
CA ILE A 25 9.08 14.87 9.12
C ILE A 25 8.97 15.63 10.44
N ASP A 26 8.77 16.95 10.33
CA ASP A 26 8.31 17.78 11.43
C ASP A 26 6.92 17.29 11.91
N PRO A 27 6.77 16.90 13.19
CA PRO A 27 5.52 16.39 13.73
C PRO A 27 4.38 17.43 13.79
N ILE A 28 4.61 18.67 13.37
CA ILE A 28 3.65 19.80 13.43
C ILE A 28 2.86 19.94 12.11
N LEU A 29 3.30 19.32 11.00
CA LEU A 29 2.65 19.46 9.69
C LEU A 29 1.45 18.51 9.44
N LEU A 30 1.18 17.57 10.35
CA LEU A 30 0.04 16.65 10.23
C LEU A 30 -1.31 17.33 10.55
N ASP A 31 -1.30 18.45 11.29
CA ASP A 31 -2.51 19.11 11.77
C ASP A 31 -3.19 20.00 10.71
N ARG A 32 -2.42 20.49 9.72
CA ARG A 32 -2.93 21.45 8.72
C ARG A 32 -3.62 20.79 7.50
N ARG A 33 -3.55 19.46 7.35
CA ARG A 33 -4.16 18.73 6.20
C ARG A 33 -5.67 18.47 6.32
N LEU A 34 -6.31 18.87 7.42
CA LEU A 34 -7.77 18.68 7.60
C LEU A 34 -8.62 19.93 7.38
N SER A 35 -8.02 21.05 6.95
CA SER A 35 -8.79 22.29 6.70
C SER A 35 -8.89 22.63 5.21
N ARG A 36 -10.12 22.45 4.70
CA ARG A 36 -10.75 23.10 3.53
C ARG A 36 -10.33 22.65 2.12
N HIS A 37 -11.25 21.93 1.46
CA HIS A 37 -11.96 22.44 0.28
C HIS A 37 -13.32 21.71 0.14
N HIS A 38 -14.41 22.46 0.27
CA HIS A 38 -15.76 22.00 -0.10
C HIS A 38 -15.83 21.78 -1.61
N ARG A 39 -16.04 20.54 -2.05
CA ARG A 39 -16.39 20.25 -3.45
C ARG A 39 -17.93 20.28 -3.57
N MET A 40 -18.46 21.34 -4.18
CA MET A 40 -19.88 21.41 -4.54
C MET A 40 -20.21 20.30 -5.55
N LYS A 41 -21.28 19.54 -5.29
CA LYS A 41 -21.79 18.48 -6.18
C LYS A 41 -22.74 19.12 -7.20
N SER A 42 -22.48 18.96 -8.49
CA SER A 42 -23.42 19.30 -9.55
C SER A 42 -24.44 18.17 -9.74
N ILE A 43 -25.73 18.49 -9.68
CA ILE A 43 -26.86 17.61 -10.01
C ILE A 43 -27.12 17.68 -11.52
N PRO A 44 -27.44 16.56 -12.19
CA PRO A 44 -28.39 16.61 -13.30
C PRO A 44 -29.65 15.78 -13.00
N SER A 45 -30.72 16.26 -13.61
CA SER A 45 -32.14 15.99 -13.42
C SER A 45 -32.62 14.58 -13.81
N ARG A 46 -33.69 14.18 -13.12
CA ARG A 46 -34.55 13.00 -13.32
C ARG A 46 -35.31 13.06 -14.65
N SER A 47 -35.35 11.96 -15.40
CA SER A 47 -36.53 11.57 -16.19
C SER A 47 -36.65 10.04 -16.25
N LEU A 48 -37.89 9.56 -16.14
CA LEU A 48 -38.34 8.15 -16.08
C LEU A 48 -38.94 7.73 -17.46
N PRO A 49 -39.22 6.42 -17.70
CA PRO A 49 -39.03 5.76 -18.98
C PRO A 49 -40.29 5.66 -19.84
N SER A 50 -40.13 5.38 -21.13
CA SER A 50 -41.21 4.96 -22.02
C SER A 50 -40.86 3.68 -22.78
N TYR A 51 -41.72 2.69 -22.58
CA TYR A 51 -41.76 1.37 -23.19
C TYR A 51 -42.54 1.44 -24.51
N THR A 52 -41.92 1.09 -25.63
CA THR A 52 -42.57 0.71 -26.91
C THR A 52 -41.50 0.06 -27.81
N ARG A 53 -41.51 -1.27 -28.02
CA ARG A 53 -42.22 -2.06 -29.06
C ARG A 53 -41.70 -1.85 -30.51
N TYR A 54 -41.25 -2.97 -31.10
CA TYR A 54 -41.27 -3.35 -32.54
C TYR A 54 -40.44 -2.49 -33.52
N SER A 55 -39.32 -3.00 -34.07
CA SER A 55 -39.14 -4.02 -35.13
C SER A 55 -38.84 -3.36 -36.48
N PHE A 56 -37.59 -3.43 -36.93
CA PHE A 56 -37.24 -3.39 -38.34
C PHE A 56 -36.44 -4.65 -38.67
N VAL A 57 -37.11 -5.55 -39.38
CA VAL A 57 -36.51 -6.66 -40.12
C VAL A 57 -36.15 -6.13 -41.52
N MET A 58 -34.95 -6.46 -42.00
CA MET A 58 -34.72 -6.73 -43.42
C MET A 58 -33.75 -7.91 -43.56
N ASN A 59 -34.04 -8.69 -44.60
CA ASN A 59 -33.79 -10.11 -44.75
C ASN A 59 -32.62 -10.38 -45.72
N THR A 60 -31.92 -11.50 -45.50
CA THR A 60 -31.29 -12.42 -46.49
C THR A 60 -30.37 -11.89 -47.61
N PHE A 61 -29.07 -12.24 -47.54
CA PHE A 61 -28.38 -13.05 -48.57
C PHE A 61 -27.09 -13.69 -48.01
N THR A 62 -26.75 -14.85 -48.56
CA THR A 62 -25.93 -15.97 -48.05
C THR A 62 -24.38 -15.78 -48.12
N PRO A 63 -23.59 -16.73 -47.57
CA PRO A 63 -22.30 -16.48 -46.91
C PRO A 63 -21.12 -16.54 -47.89
N LEU A 64 -19.97 -16.06 -47.43
CA LEU A 64 -18.65 -16.71 -47.54
C LEU A 64 -17.63 -15.68 -47.08
N LEU A 65 -16.96 -15.97 -45.97
CA LEU A 65 -15.58 -15.63 -45.61
C LEU A 65 -15.50 -15.77 -44.09
N GLN A 66 -14.76 -16.78 -43.65
CA GLN A 66 -14.33 -16.89 -42.26
C GLN A 66 -13.45 -15.68 -41.93
N PRO A 67 -13.68 -14.99 -40.81
CA PRO A 67 -12.59 -14.53 -39.99
C PRO A 67 -12.49 -15.48 -38.82
N ASN A 68 -11.28 -16.02 -38.63
CA ASN A 68 -10.86 -16.63 -37.37
C ASN A 68 -11.27 -15.69 -36.22
N ILE A 69 -12.38 -16.03 -35.54
CA ILE A 69 -12.71 -15.41 -34.27
C ILE A 69 -11.66 -15.97 -33.31
N ILE A 70 -10.65 -15.15 -33.07
CA ILE A 70 -9.76 -15.26 -31.93
C ILE A 70 -10.66 -15.48 -30.73
N GLN A 71 -10.75 -16.73 -30.27
CA GLN A 71 -11.28 -17.03 -28.96
C GLN A 71 -10.40 -16.22 -28.03
N ARG A 72 -10.94 -15.11 -27.48
CA ARG A 72 -10.38 -14.50 -26.28
C ARG A 72 -10.44 -15.61 -25.24
N LEU A 73 -9.36 -16.37 -25.13
CA LEU A 73 -9.00 -17.05 -23.90
C LEU A 73 -9.03 -15.93 -22.87
N SER A 74 -10.10 -15.90 -22.08
CA SER A 74 -10.11 -15.20 -20.81
C SER A 74 -9.03 -15.88 -20.00
N VAL A 75 -7.79 -15.40 -20.16
CA VAL A 75 -6.71 -15.70 -19.25
C VAL A 75 -7.19 -15.09 -17.95
N LYS A 76 -7.90 -15.89 -17.14
CA LYS A 76 -8.09 -15.62 -15.73
C LYS A 76 -6.69 -15.37 -15.22
N LYS A 77 -6.35 -14.11 -14.97
CA LYS A 77 -5.07 -13.70 -14.41
C LYS A 77 -4.90 -14.57 -13.17
N GLN A 78 -4.03 -15.57 -13.24
CA GLN A 78 -3.79 -16.45 -12.11
C GLN A 78 -3.34 -15.53 -10.98
N LYS A 79 -4.14 -15.51 -9.91
CA LYS A 79 -3.85 -14.68 -8.75
C LYS A 79 -2.60 -15.29 -8.15
N THR A 80 -1.45 -14.67 -8.36
CA THR A 80 -0.23 -15.07 -7.69
C THR A 80 -0.49 -14.91 -6.20
N ASP A 81 -0.47 -16.01 -5.46
CA ASP A 81 -0.65 -15.96 -4.01
C ASP A 81 0.45 -15.11 -3.40
N THR A 82 0.05 -14.11 -2.63
CA THR A 82 0.99 -13.22 -1.95
C THR A 82 1.51 -13.94 -0.71
N ILE A 83 2.71 -13.58 -0.22
CA ILE A 83 3.27 -14.13 1.03
C ILE A 83 2.21 -14.12 2.13
N TYR A 84 1.43 -13.05 2.22
CA TYR A 84 0.32 -12.88 3.16
C TYR A 84 -0.72 -14.02 3.17
N ASP A 85 -0.99 -14.64 2.02
CA ASP A 85 -2.02 -15.69 1.90
C ASP A 85 -1.52 -17.06 2.31
N THR A 86 -0.24 -17.33 2.09
CA THR A 86 0.38 -18.62 2.33
C THR A 86 1.01 -18.74 3.72
N LEU A 87 0.98 -17.67 4.52
CA LEU A 87 1.49 -17.66 5.88
C LEU A 87 0.70 -18.58 6.81
N ASP A 88 1.38 -19.60 7.33
CA ASP A 88 0.93 -20.42 8.44
C ASP A 88 1.37 -19.81 9.78
N LEU A 89 0.40 -19.44 10.62
CA LEU A 89 0.67 -18.86 11.94
C LEU A 89 1.12 -19.90 12.98
N ASN A 90 0.90 -21.18 12.72
CA ASN A 90 1.35 -22.25 13.62
C ASN A 90 2.86 -22.48 13.53
N GLN A 91 3.47 -22.10 12.40
CA GLN A 91 4.93 -22.11 12.27
C GLN A 91 5.53 -20.96 13.11
N PRO A 92 6.58 -21.23 13.90
CA PRO A 92 7.22 -20.22 14.71
C PRO A 92 8.00 -19.21 13.87
N ASP A 93 8.13 -17.97 14.37
CA ASP A 93 8.75 -16.85 13.63
C ASP A 93 10.21 -17.15 13.22
N HIS A 94 10.97 -17.88 14.05
CA HIS A 94 12.38 -18.22 13.79
C HIS A 94 12.61 -19.15 12.59
N GLN A 95 11.56 -19.85 12.13
CA GLN A 95 11.67 -20.73 10.97
C GLN A 95 11.42 -19.99 9.66
N CYS A 96 10.69 -18.87 9.70
CA CYS A 96 10.37 -18.10 8.51
C CYS A 96 11.18 -16.80 8.37
N ILE A 97 11.55 -16.14 9.47
CA ILE A 97 12.25 -14.85 9.48
C ILE A 97 13.70 -15.06 9.94
N GLN A 98 14.66 -14.45 9.24
CA GLN A 98 16.06 -14.51 9.66
C GLN A 98 16.29 -13.82 11.03
N PRO A 99 17.18 -14.31 11.89
CA PRO A 99 17.40 -13.75 13.24
C PRO A 99 17.67 -12.24 13.27
N GLU A 100 18.38 -11.73 12.27
CA GLU A 100 18.73 -10.31 12.09
C GLU A 100 17.49 -9.45 11.79
N TRP A 101 16.46 -10.05 11.19
CA TRP A 101 15.20 -9.45 10.81
C TRP A 101 14.09 -9.66 11.83
N MET A 102 14.33 -10.43 12.90
CA MET A 102 13.34 -10.64 13.94
C MET A 102 13.02 -9.31 14.65
N PRO A 103 11.73 -8.96 14.80
CA PRO A 103 11.34 -7.71 15.44
C PRO A 103 11.84 -7.67 16.88
N ASN A 104 12.52 -6.58 17.24
CA ASN A 104 12.98 -6.38 18.62
C ASN A 104 11.83 -5.81 19.45
N MET A 105 11.36 -6.55 20.45
CA MET A 105 10.25 -6.14 21.31
C MET A 105 10.66 -5.03 22.29
N ASP A 106 11.93 -4.94 22.67
CA ASP A 106 12.49 -3.82 23.48
C ASP A 106 12.40 -2.48 22.74
N ALA A 107 12.11 -2.49 21.43
CA ALA A 107 11.81 -1.26 20.69
C ALA A 107 10.60 -0.52 21.26
N PHE A 108 9.63 -1.23 21.86
CA PHE A 108 8.49 -0.58 22.52
C PHE A 108 8.89 0.23 23.75
N GLU A 109 9.90 -0.22 24.50
CA GLU A 109 10.43 0.50 25.65
C GLU A 109 11.30 1.69 25.24
N ARG A 110 12.10 1.52 24.18
CA ARG A 110 12.95 2.59 23.63
C ARG A 110 12.13 3.70 22.97
N TYR A 111 11.00 3.36 22.36
CA TYR A 111 10.16 4.30 21.62
C TYR A 111 8.70 4.29 22.12
N PRO A 112 8.44 4.67 23.38
CA PRO A 112 7.10 4.57 24.00
C PRO A 112 6.07 5.54 23.39
N HIS A 113 6.54 6.52 22.62
CA HIS A 113 5.70 7.48 21.89
C HIS A 113 5.16 6.91 20.57
N VAL A 114 5.76 5.83 20.05
CA VAL A 114 5.34 5.21 18.79
C VAL A 114 4.05 4.44 19.01
N ARG A 115 2.96 4.93 18.41
CA ARG A 115 1.62 4.32 18.51
C ARG A 115 0.88 4.43 17.17
N ALA A 116 -0.01 3.48 16.92
CA ALA A 116 -0.97 3.63 15.83
C ALA A 116 -2.08 4.61 16.22
N ILE A 117 -2.56 5.39 15.26
CA ILE A 117 -3.67 6.34 15.44
C ILE A 117 -4.78 5.94 14.48
N TRP A 118 -5.99 5.76 15.00
CA TRP A 118 -7.18 5.44 14.21
C TRP A 118 -8.42 6.11 14.77
N LYS A 119 -9.43 6.28 13.92
CA LYS A 119 -10.71 6.90 14.30
C LYS A 119 -11.64 5.88 14.94
N GLY A 120 -12.24 6.28 16.06
CA GLY A 120 -13.25 5.51 16.79
C GLY A 120 -12.65 4.63 17.89
N THR A 121 -13.54 3.98 18.63
CA THR A 121 -13.15 3.13 19.77
C THR A 121 -12.29 1.94 19.34
N PRO A 122 -11.21 1.61 20.06
CA PRO A 122 -10.43 0.40 19.83
C PRO A 122 -11.28 -0.89 19.89
N LEU A 123 -10.90 -1.90 19.13
CA LEU A 123 -11.56 -3.21 19.14
C LEU A 123 -11.09 -4.03 20.35
N ASN A 124 -12.00 -4.60 21.13
CA ASN A 124 -11.60 -5.59 22.13
C ASN A 124 -11.21 -6.90 21.42
N ILE A 125 -9.96 -7.33 21.59
CA ILE A 125 -9.37 -8.51 20.95
C ILE A 125 -8.94 -9.60 21.94
N GLN A 126 -9.19 -9.42 23.25
CA GLN A 126 -8.69 -10.31 24.31
C GLN A 126 -9.19 -11.76 24.19
N SER A 127 -10.41 -11.95 23.70
CA SER A 127 -11.02 -13.27 23.54
C SER A 127 -10.79 -13.89 22.15
N MET A 128 -9.94 -13.28 21.31
CA MET A 128 -9.73 -13.74 19.93
C MET A 128 -8.56 -14.73 19.85
N PRO A 129 -8.58 -15.66 18.88
CA PRO A 129 -7.48 -16.61 18.69
C PRO A 129 -6.18 -15.86 18.39
N TYR A 130 -5.06 -16.44 18.82
CA TYR A 130 -3.70 -15.89 18.70
C TYR A 130 -3.42 -14.61 19.49
N TYR A 131 -4.31 -14.19 20.39
CA TYR A 131 -4.07 -13.04 21.26
C TYR A 131 -2.80 -13.20 22.10
N GLU A 132 -2.57 -14.40 22.66
CA GLU A 132 -1.40 -14.72 23.50
C GLU A 132 -0.05 -14.63 22.77
N LEU A 133 -0.05 -14.61 21.44
CA LEU A 133 1.17 -14.46 20.64
C LEU A 133 1.58 -12.98 20.44
N LEU A 134 0.71 -12.04 20.84
CA LEU A 134 0.97 -10.62 20.71
C LEU A 134 1.71 -10.09 21.93
N HIS A 135 2.73 -9.28 21.69
CA HIS A 135 3.34 -8.47 22.74
C HIS A 135 2.35 -7.37 23.20
N PRO A 136 2.37 -6.91 24.47
CA PRO A 136 1.46 -5.87 24.96
C PRO A 136 1.45 -4.58 24.12
N GLY A 137 2.61 -4.19 23.59
CA GLY A 137 2.72 -3.06 22.64
C GLY A 137 1.97 -3.30 21.33
N GLU A 138 1.98 -4.53 20.85
CA GLU A 138 1.29 -4.95 19.63
C GLU A 138 -0.23 -5.06 19.83
N VAL A 139 -0.67 -5.52 21.00
CA VAL A 139 -2.09 -5.57 21.38
C VAL A 139 -2.73 -4.19 21.21
N ASN A 140 -2.06 -3.13 21.69
CA ASN A 140 -2.55 -1.76 21.57
C ASN A 140 -2.67 -1.32 20.11
N ILE A 141 -1.70 -1.67 19.26
CA ILE A 141 -1.70 -1.35 17.83
C ILE A 141 -2.82 -2.10 17.10
N ALA A 142 -2.93 -3.41 17.33
CA ALA A 142 -3.94 -4.26 16.70
C ALA A 142 -5.36 -3.83 17.09
N SER A 143 -5.59 -3.58 18.38
CA SER A 143 -6.86 -3.08 18.91
C SER A 143 -7.23 -1.72 18.31
N THR A 144 -6.29 -0.76 18.28
CA THR A 144 -6.52 0.58 17.73
C THR A 144 -6.86 0.53 16.24
N LEU A 145 -6.14 -0.28 15.46
CA LEU A 145 -6.41 -0.47 14.03
C LEU A 145 -7.60 -1.38 13.74
N ARG A 146 -8.23 -1.93 14.77
CA ARG A 146 -9.36 -2.89 14.67
C ARG A 146 -8.99 -4.06 13.76
N LEU A 147 -7.86 -4.68 14.05
CA LEU A 147 -7.37 -5.90 13.39
C LEU A 147 -7.52 -7.06 14.39
N SER A 148 -7.92 -8.24 13.91
CA SER A 148 -7.82 -9.45 14.74
C SER A 148 -6.33 -9.78 15.00
N PRO A 149 -6.00 -10.50 16.09
CA PRO A 149 -4.62 -10.93 16.33
C PRO A 149 -4.04 -11.70 15.15
N GLU A 150 -4.84 -12.58 14.55
CA GLU A 150 -4.48 -13.33 13.34
C GLU A 150 -4.08 -12.41 12.18
N GLN A 151 -4.91 -11.40 11.88
CA GLN A 151 -4.64 -10.43 10.80
C GLN A 151 -3.37 -9.63 11.08
N TYR A 152 -3.19 -9.20 12.33
CA TYR A 152 -2.01 -8.44 12.74
C TYR A 152 -0.74 -9.27 12.56
N LEU A 153 -0.71 -10.51 13.05
CA LEU A 153 0.45 -11.39 12.93
C LEU A 153 0.80 -11.69 11.47
N LYS A 154 -0.20 -11.96 10.62
CA LYS A 154 -0.01 -12.13 9.17
C LYS A 154 0.59 -10.88 8.53
N CYS A 155 0.10 -9.70 8.89
CA CYS A 155 0.65 -8.43 8.40
C CYS A 155 2.10 -8.23 8.87
N ARG A 156 2.39 -8.44 10.17
CA ARG A 156 3.73 -8.30 10.75
C ARG A 156 4.74 -9.16 10.00
N ARG A 157 4.47 -10.47 9.90
CA ARG A 157 5.36 -11.42 9.20
C ARG A 157 5.54 -11.05 7.73
N SER A 158 4.45 -10.78 7.02
CA SER A 158 4.51 -10.42 5.59
C SER A 158 5.36 -9.18 5.33
N LEU A 159 5.17 -8.13 6.15
CA LEU A 159 5.88 -6.87 5.97
C LEU A 159 7.37 -6.99 6.28
N ILE A 160 7.74 -7.77 7.30
CA ILE A 160 9.16 -8.02 7.63
C ILE A 160 9.82 -8.84 6.53
N LEU A 161 9.20 -9.93 6.08
CA LEU A 161 9.72 -10.76 4.98
C LEU A 161 9.86 -9.96 3.68
N ALA A 162 8.89 -9.08 3.38
CA ALA A 162 8.99 -8.20 2.23
C ALA A 162 10.14 -7.20 2.39
N ALA A 163 10.31 -6.59 3.57
CA ALA A 163 11.42 -5.68 3.83
C ALA A 163 12.77 -6.37 3.65
N GLU A 164 12.91 -7.61 4.12
CA GLU A 164 14.09 -8.45 3.92
C GLU A 164 14.38 -8.69 2.43
N GLN A 165 13.36 -9.03 1.63
CA GLN A 165 13.51 -9.23 0.18
C GLN A 165 13.95 -7.94 -0.53
N PHE A 166 13.41 -6.80 -0.12
CA PHE A 166 13.78 -5.50 -0.68
C PHE A 166 15.22 -5.11 -0.35
N ASP A 167 15.66 -5.39 0.88
CA ASP A 167 17.04 -5.16 1.31
C ASP A 167 18.04 -6.03 0.52
N LYS A 168 17.72 -7.32 0.30
CA LYS A 168 18.51 -8.22 -0.57
C LYS A 168 18.66 -7.70 -2.00
N LEU A 169 17.66 -6.97 -2.49
CA LEU A 169 17.67 -6.35 -3.82
C LEU A 169 18.33 -4.95 -3.82
N ASN A 170 18.81 -4.46 -2.68
CA ASN A 170 19.29 -3.09 -2.48
C ASN A 170 18.25 -2.02 -2.86
N VAL A 171 16.96 -2.30 -2.64
CA VAL A 171 15.85 -1.37 -2.88
C VAL A 171 15.21 -0.97 -1.56
N LYS A 172 14.95 0.32 -1.36
CA LYS A 172 14.25 0.81 -0.17
C LYS A 172 12.82 0.29 -0.12
N PHE A 173 12.42 -0.32 0.98
CA PHE A 173 11.04 -0.76 1.22
C PHE A 173 10.12 0.45 1.47
N ARG A 174 9.27 0.79 0.49
CA ARG A 174 8.37 1.95 0.57
C ARG A 174 7.01 1.56 1.10
N LYS A 175 6.30 2.55 1.65
CA LYS A 175 4.90 2.43 2.07
C LYS A 175 3.96 1.88 0.98
N SER A 176 4.16 2.27 -0.28
CA SER A 176 3.38 1.77 -1.42
C SER A 176 3.59 0.27 -1.67
N ASP A 177 4.75 -0.27 -1.30
CA ASP A 177 5.08 -1.68 -1.50
C ASP A 177 4.49 -2.51 -0.37
N ALA A 178 4.54 -2.00 0.86
CA ALA A 178 3.80 -2.56 1.99
C ALA A 178 2.31 -2.72 1.71
N GLN A 179 1.68 -1.70 1.10
CA GLN A 179 0.27 -1.74 0.71
C GLN A 179 -0.08 -2.84 -0.30
N LYS A 180 0.86 -3.22 -1.17
CA LYS A 180 0.68 -4.32 -2.14
C LYS A 180 0.94 -5.70 -1.52
N CYS A 181 1.71 -5.74 -0.44
CA CYS A 181 2.15 -6.97 0.21
C CYS A 181 1.04 -7.66 1.02
N VAL A 182 0.16 -6.88 1.66
CA VAL A 182 -0.87 -7.39 2.58
C VAL A 182 -2.28 -7.20 2.03
N ARG A 183 -3.21 -8.06 2.42
CA ARG A 183 -4.63 -8.02 1.98
C ARG A 183 -5.57 -7.39 3.01
N ILE A 184 -5.19 -6.23 3.54
CA ILE A 184 -6.03 -5.43 4.45
C ILE A 184 -6.25 -4.00 3.89
N ASP A 185 -7.06 -3.20 4.58
CA ASP A 185 -7.30 -1.81 4.22
C ASP A 185 -5.98 -1.01 4.08
N VAL A 186 -5.89 -0.25 2.98
CA VAL A 186 -4.68 0.49 2.59
C VAL A 186 -4.24 1.53 3.63
N ASN A 187 -5.17 2.13 4.38
CA ASN A 187 -4.86 3.09 5.43
C ASN A 187 -4.37 2.40 6.70
N LYS A 188 -4.89 1.21 7.01
CA LYS A 188 -4.36 0.40 8.12
C LYS A 188 -2.94 -0.07 7.84
N THR A 189 -2.66 -0.56 6.62
CA THR A 189 -1.30 -0.92 6.22
C THR A 189 -0.36 0.28 6.29
N SER A 190 -0.85 1.45 5.86
CA SER A 190 -0.12 2.70 5.96
C SER A 190 0.31 3.03 7.39
N ALA A 191 -0.59 2.85 8.35
CA ALA A 191 -0.30 3.07 9.76
C ALA A 191 0.69 2.03 10.32
N LEU A 192 0.49 0.75 10.00
CA LEU A 192 1.42 -0.32 10.39
C LEU A 192 2.83 -0.06 9.87
N TRP A 193 2.97 0.31 8.61
CA TRP A 193 4.27 0.63 8.02
C TRP A 193 4.95 1.78 8.76
N CYS A 194 4.23 2.87 9.07
CA CYS A 194 4.82 3.97 9.83
C CYS A 194 5.29 3.53 11.22
N VAL A 195 4.48 2.75 11.93
CA VAL A 195 4.82 2.24 13.27
C VAL A 195 6.04 1.33 13.22
N PHE A 196 6.05 0.33 12.34
CA PHE A 196 7.17 -0.62 12.23
C PHE A 196 8.46 0.06 11.74
N ASN A 197 8.34 1.06 10.86
CA ASN A 197 9.48 1.86 10.44
C ASN A 197 10.05 2.68 11.60
N ALA A 198 9.19 3.27 12.44
CA ALA A 198 9.61 4.01 13.63
C ALA A 198 10.22 3.11 14.71
N LEU A 199 9.74 1.85 14.84
CA LEU A 199 10.34 0.83 15.71
C LEU A 199 11.63 0.23 15.15
N GLY A 200 12.00 0.55 13.90
CA GLY A 200 13.21 0.04 13.25
C GLY A 200 13.11 -1.41 12.77
N TRP A 201 11.91 -1.95 12.57
CA TRP A 201 11.70 -3.37 12.20
C TRP A 201 11.91 -3.68 10.71
N PHE A 202 12.18 -2.68 9.87
CA PHE A 202 12.44 -2.86 8.42
C PHE A 202 13.91 -2.76 8.06
N LYS A 203 14.80 -2.99 9.02
CA LYS A 203 16.25 -3.02 8.83
C LYS A 203 16.83 -4.22 9.56
N PRO A 204 17.88 -4.86 9.02
CA PRO A 204 18.58 -5.89 9.77
C PRO A 204 19.25 -5.26 10.99
N LYS A 205 19.29 -6.00 12.10
CA LYS A 205 20.09 -5.61 13.27
C LYS A 205 21.56 -5.60 12.87
N GLN A 206 22.24 -4.50 13.18
CA GLN A 206 23.70 -4.44 13.12
C GLN A 206 24.22 -5.19 14.36
N ILE A 207 24.77 -6.39 14.14
CA ILE A 207 25.45 -7.21 15.16
C ILE A 207 26.84 -6.64 15.40
#